data_AF-A0A7J6L7I9-F1
#
_entry.id   AF-A0A7J6L7I9-F1
#
_cell.length_a   1.000
_cell.length_b   1.000
_cell.length_c   1.000
_cell.angle_alpha   90.00
_cell.angle_beta   90.00
_cell.angle_gamma   90.00
#
_symmetry.space_group_name_H-M   'P 1'
#
loop_
_entity.id
_entity.type
_entity.pdbx_description
1 polymer ?
#
loop_
_entity_poly.entity_id
_entity_poly.type
_entity_poly.pdbx_seq_one_letter_code
_entity_poly.pdbx_strand_id
1 'polypeptide(L)'
;MGSLLGFTFLLVGAYAILRTRPSGSYCGSPDIPLVGNGTIKVTIRSESAFDIEATWIPSTGKKGSGSETDVPYKYDASSGDVTVIDTHKLKDLIKQIGAPIGADKLALLKYDGKTLHAVDLFNYPLTAC
;
A
#
# COMPACT_ATOMS: atom_id res chain seq x y z
N MET A 1 56.91 25.70 -13.22
CA MET A 1 55.74 26.32 -13.89
C MET A 1 55.09 25.22 -14.72
N GLY A 2 53.87 24.76 -14.52
CA GLY A 2 52.84 25.02 -13.53
C GLY A 2 51.83 23.86 -13.61
N SER A 3 51.18 23.57 -12.48
CA SER A 3 50.10 22.59 -12.35
C SER A 3 48.91 22.89 -13.26
N LEU A 4 48.30 21.85 -13.83
CA LEU A 4 46.87 21.81 -14.18
C LEU A 4 46.40 20.36 -13.94
N LEU A 5 45.72 20.09 -12.82
CA LEU A 5 44.25 19.98 -12.75
C LEU A 5 43.77 18.89 -13.71
N GLY A 6 43.58 17.65 -13.28
CA GLY A 6 42.56 17.30 -12.29
C GLY A 6 41.19 17.25 -12.98
N PHE A 7 40.87 16.12 -13.62
CA PHE A 7 39.51 15.79 -14.03
C PHE A 7 39.20 14.35 -13.63
N THR A 8 38.97 14.17 -12.32
CA THR A 8 38.24 13.01 -11.82
C THR A 8 36.79 13.18 -12.26
N PHE A 9 36.37 12.50 -13.31
CA PHE A 9 34.96 12.35 -13.62
C PHE A 9 34.32 11.47 -12.53
N LEU A 10 33.87 12.11 -11.44
CA LEU A 10 32.87 11.55 -10.55
C LEU A 10 31.55 11.46 -11.32
N LEU A 11 31.40 10.38 -12.11
CA LEU A 11 30.09 9.84 -12.46
C LEU A 11 29.46 9.35 -11.15
N VAL A 12 28.91 10.28 -10.37
CA VAL A 12 27.89 9.94 -9.40
C VAL A 12 26.67 9.55 -10.24
N GLY A 13 26.66 8.31 -10.68
CA GLY A 13 25.44 7.66 -11.15
C GLY A 13 24.51 7.67 -9.95
N ALA A 14 23.62 8.66 -9.90
CA ALA A 14 22.44 8.58 -9.07
C ALA A 14 21.65 7.40 -9.64
N TYR A 15 21.86 6.22 -9.09
CA TYR A 15 20.96 5.09 -9.26
C TYR A 15 19.67 5.48 -8.53
N ALA A 16 18.87 6.36 -9.15
CA ALA A 16 17.45 6.36 -8.93
C ALA A 16 16.99 5.00 -9.46
N ILE A 17 16.97 3.99 -8.58
CA ILE A 17 16.32 2.73 -8.86
C ILE A 17 14.84 3.10 -9.01
N LEU A 18 14.43 3.46 -10.22
CA LEU A 18 13.04 3.68 -10.55
C LEU A 18 12.34 2.37 -10.29
N ARG A 19 11.58 2.33 -9.19
CA ARG A 19 10.82 1.14 -8.84
C ARG A 19 9.72 0.97 -9.88
N THR A 20 9.59 -0.24 -10.39
CA THR A 20 8.49 -0.58 -11.29
C THR A 20 7.18 -0.39 -10.55
N ARG A 21 6.14 0.08 -11.25
CA ARG A 21 4.80 0.17 -10.67
C ARG A 21 4.32 -1.21 -10.22
N PRO A 22 3.59 -1.30 -9.08
CA PRO A 22 2.94 -2.54 -8.69
C PRO A 22 1.85 -2.93 -9.70
N SER A 23 1.58 -4.22 -9.82
CA SER A 23 0.55 -4.78 -10.71
C SER A 23 0.04 -6.11 -10.17
N GLY A 24 -1.18 -6.51 -10.53
CA GLY A 24 -1.77 -7.77 -10.06
C GLY A 24 -2.53 -7.60 -8.75
N SER A 25 -2.76 -8.70 -8.03
CA SER A 25 -3.46 -8.66 -6.74
C SER A 25 -2.50 -8.92 -5.58
N TYR A 26 -2.81 -8.33 -4.44
CA TYR A 26 -2.04 -8.43 -3.21
C TYR A 26 -2.99 -8.73 -2.07
N CYS A 27 -2.73 -9.83 -1.36
CA CYS A 27 -3.58 -10.34 -0.29
C CYS A 27 -2.83 -10.34 1.04
N GLY A 28 -3.57 -10.14 2.12
CA GLY A 28 -3.05 -10.21 3.47
C GLY A 28 -4.15 -10.44 4.50
N SER A 29 -3.79 -11.00 5.65
CA SER A 29 -4.73 -11.34 6.71
C SER A 29 -4.31 -10.69 8.03
N PRO A 30 -4.55 -9.38 8.21
CA PRO A 30 -4.14 -8.69 9.43
C PRO A 30 -4.79 -9.34 10.65
N ASP A 31 -3.97 -9.68 11.64
CA ASP A 31 -4.40 -10.23 12.92
C ASP A 31 -4.12 -9.20 14.00
N ILE A 32 -5.16 -8.76 14.71
CA ILE A 32 -5.03 -7.84 15.84
C ILE A 32 -5.39 -8.63 17.10
N PRO A 33 -4.40 -9.04 17.91
CA PRO A 33 -4.63 -9.86 19.09
C PRO A 33 -5.73 -9.31 19.98
N LEU A 34 -6.64 -10.19 20.41
CA LEU A 34 -7.80 -9.89 21.26
C LEU A 34 -8.90 -9.02 20.61
N VAL A 35 -8.65 -8.40 19.46
CA VAL A 35 -9.61 -7.51 18.77
C VAL A 35 -10.31 -8.24 17.63
N GLY A 36 -9.56 -8.99 16.81
CA GLY A 36 -10.11 -9.76 15.69
C GLY A 36 -9.15 -9.88 14.52
N ASN A 37 -9.64 -10.51 13.46
CA ASN A 37 -8.84 -10.90 12.31
C ASN A 37 -9.49 -10.35 11.05
N GLY A 38 -8.68 -9.87 10.11
CA GLY A 38 -9.13 -9.36 8.83
C GLY A 38 -8.59 -10.16 7.67
N THR A 39 -9.15 -9.89 6.50
CA THR A 39 -8.55 -10.24 5.20
C THR A 39 -8.68 -9.03 4.31
N ILE A 40 -7.62 -8.69 3.61
CA ILE A 40 -7.56 -7.58 2.65
C ILE A 40 -7.04 -8.15 1.34
N LYS A 41 -7.66 -7.76 0.24
CA LYS A 41 -7.18 -7.98 -1.11
C LYS A 41 -7.23 -6.66 -1.86
N VAL A 42 -6.09 -6.26 -2.42
CA VAL A 42 -5.96 -5.08 -3.28
C VAL A 42 -5.62 -5.58 -4.68
N THR A 43 -6.42 -5.23 -5.67
CA THR A 43 -6.18 -5.58 -7.08
C THR A 43 -5.88 -4.30 -7.85
N ILE A 44 -4.65 -4.18 -8.37
CA ILE A 44 -4.25 -3.04 -9.19
C ILE A 44 -4.94 -3.15 -10.55
N ARG A 45 -5.85 -2.22 -10.84
CA ARG A 45 -6.68 -2.21 -12.05
C ARG A 45 -6.05 -1.40 -13.17
N SER A 46 -5.45 -0.27 -12.82
CA SER A 46 -4.77 0.64 -13.74
C SER A 46 -3.64 1.37 -13.02
N GLU A 47 -2.98 2.28 -13.73
CA GLU A 47 -1.89 3.10 -13.16
C GLU A 47 -2.32 4.05 -12.04
N SER A 48 -3.63 4.25 -11.85
CA SER A 48 -4.17 5.24 -10.91
C SER A 48 -5.37 4.74 -10.10
N ALA A 49 -5.77 3.48 -10.29
CA ALA A 49 -6.92 2.90 -9.60
C ALA A 49 -6.67 1.44 -9.20
N PHE A 50 -7.13 1.08 -8.00
CA PHE A 50 -7.21 -0.30 -7.55
C PHE A 50 -8.62 -0.63 -7.04
N ASP A 51 -8.95 -1.91 -7.01
CA ASP A 51 -10.10 -2.42 -6.28
C ASP A 51 -9.62 -2.97 -4.94
N ILE A 52 -10.44 -2.85 -3.90
CA ILE A 52 -10.15 -3.38 -2.57
C ILE A 52 -11.33 -4.21 -2.09
N GLU A 53 -11.04 -5.43 -1.63
CA GLU A 53 -11.98 -6.30 -0.93
C GLU A 53 -11.47 -6.50 0.49
N ALA A 54 -12.36 -6.39 1.47
CA ALA A 54 -11.98 -6.56 2.87
C ALA A 54 -13.03 -7.36 3.65
N THR A 55 -12.55 -8.16 4.60
CA THR A 55 -13.39 -8.77 5.63
C THR A 55 -12.79 -8.51 7.00
N TRP A 56 -13.66 -8.45 8.00
CA TRP A 56 -13.28 -8.30 9.40
C TRP A 56 -14.12 -9.26 10.26
N ILE A 57 -13.44 -10.02 11.10
CA ILE A 57 -14.02 -10.98 12.04
C ILE A 57 -13.63 -10.51 13.45
N PRO A 58 -14.51 -9.79 14.16
CA PRO A 58 -14.21 -9.35 15.51
C PRO A 58 -14.13 -10.55 16.47
N SER A 59 -13.39 -10.42 17.57
CA SER A 59 -13.32 -11.45 18.62
C SER A 59 -14.67 -11.75 19.26
N THR A 60 -15.59 -10.77 19.22
CA THR A 60 -16.98 -10.91 19.61
C THR A 60 -17.88 -10.19 18.60
N GLY A 61 -18.98 -10.81 18.19
CA GLY A 61 -19.93 -10.22 17.24
C GLY A 61 -19.96 -10.93 15.88
N LYS A 62 -20.38 -10.21 14.84
CA LYS A 62 -20.59 -10.75 13.49
C LYS A 62 -19.46 -10.33 12.56
N LYS A 63 -19.10 -11.24 11.66
CA LYS A 63 -18.21 -10.95 10.52
C LYS A 63 -18.81 -9.86 9.63
N GLY A 64 -18.01 -8.88 9.26
CA GLY A 64 -18.30 -7.90 8.22
C GLY A 64 -17.49 -8.16 6.95
N SER A 65 -18.03 -7.75 5.82
CA SER A 65 -17.38 -7.85 4.50
C SER A 65 -17.85 -6.74 3.57
N GLY A 66 -16.96 -6.26 2.72
CA GLY A 66 -17.25 -5.22 1.75
C GLY A 66 -16.16 -5.13 0.68
N SER A 67 -16.44 -4.32 -0.34
CA SER A 67 -15.50 -4.02 -1.40
C SER A 67 -15.76 -2.64 -1.98
N GLU A 68 -14.70 -2.01 -2.45
CA GLU A 68 -14.75 -0.75 -3.18
C GLU A 68 -13.95 -0.89 -4.47
N THR A 69 -14.54 -0.43 -5.57
CA THR A 69 -13.89 -0.44 -6.88
C THR A 69 -13.42 0.94 -7.26
N ASP A 70 -12.44 1.00 -8.16
CA ASP A 70 -11.90 2.24 -8.71
C ASP A 70 -11.48 3.24 -7.60
N VAL A 71 -10.76 2.74 -6.60
CA VAL A 71 -10.18 3.56 -5.53
C VAL A 71 -8.97 4.30 -6.09
N PRO A 72 -8.99 5.64 -6.15
CA PRO A 72 -7.95 6.40 -6.81
C PRO A 72 -6.69 6.47 -5.94
N TYR A 73 -5.52 6.23 -6.56
CA TYR A 73 -4.23 6.28 -5.88
C TYR A 73 -3.13 6.95 -6.72
N LYS A 74 -2.06 7.40 -6.06
CA LYS A 74 -0.81 7.84 -6.68
C LYS A 74 0.31 6.88 -6.33
N TYR A 75 1.20 6.65 -7.30
CA TYR A 75 2.45 5.94 -7.09
C TYR A 75 3.64 6.87 -7.27
N ASP A 76 4.48 6.97 -6.24
CA ASP A 76 5.80 7.60 -6.32
C ASP A 76 6.86 6.54 -6.63
N ALA A 77 7.42 6.57 -7.83
CA ALA A 77 8.44 5.61 -8.26
C ALA A 77 9.81 5.82 -7.60
N SER A 78 10.06 7.01 -7.03
CA SER A 78 11.31 7.33 -6.35
C SER A 78 11.36 6.73 -4.95
N SER A 79 10.21 6.73 -4.26
CA SER A 79 10.10 6.19 -2.90
C SER A 79 9.48 4.79 -2.87
N GLY A 80 8.63 4.45 -3.84
CA GLY A 80 7.76 3.27 -3.82
C GLY A 80 6.44 3.49 -3.08
N ASP A 81 6.08 4.73 -2.73
CA ASP A 81 4.84 5.01 -2.00
C ASP A 81 3.61 4.88 -2.89
N VAL A 82 2.57 4.28 -2.35
CA VAL A 82 1.24 4.15 -2.94
C VAL A 82 0.27 4.86 -2.00
N THR A 83 -0.23 6.02 -2.43
CA THR A 83 -1.10 6.87 -1.59
C THR A 83 -2.51 6.94 -2.18
N VAL A 84 -3.51 6.58 -1.39
CA VAL A 84 -4.92 6.74 -1.76
C VAL A 84 -5.29 8.21 -1.73
N ILE A 85 -5.84 8.71 -2.83
CA ILE A 85 -6.16 10.13 -3.01
C ILE A 85 -7.51 10.46 -2.36
N ASP A 86 -8.47 9.55 -2.49
CA ASP A 86 -9.81 9.71 -1.94
C ASP A 86 -10.09 8.63 -0.90
N THR A 87 -10.09 9.05 0.37
CA THR A 87 -10.31 8.15 1.51
C THR A 87 -11.80 7.95 1.81
N HIS A 88 -12.74 8.60 1.11
CA HIS A 88 -14.17 8.43 1.35
C HIS A 88 -14.59 6.96 1.15
N LYS A 89 -14.17 6.36 0.03
CA LYS A 89 -14.40 4.94 -0.26
C LYS A 89 -13.81 4.03 0.83
N LEU A 90 -12.60 4.33 1.31
CA LEU A 90 -11.99 3.57 2.41
C LEU A 90 -12.77 3.70 3.72
N LYS A 91 -13.33 4.89 4.02
CA LYS A 91 -14.17 5.11 5.20
C LYS A 91 -15.46 4.31 5.13
N ASP A 92 -16.11 4.32 3.97
CA ASP A 92 -17.34 3.55 3.74
C ASP A 92 -17.08 2.05 3.88
N LEU A 93 -15.99 1.55 3.26
CA LEU A 93 -15.56 0.17 3.38
C LEU A 93 -15.31 -0.24 4.84
N ILE A 94 -14.53 0.54 5.59
CA ILE A 94 -14.22 0.25 7.00
C ILE A 94 -15.50 0.21 7.84
N LYS A 95 -16.39 1.18 7.62
CA LYS A 95 -17.68 1.24 8.30
C LYS A 95 -18.54 0.01 7.97
N GLN A 96 -18.53 -0.43 6.72
CA GLN A 96 -19.27 -1.62 6.26
C GLN A 96 -18.73 -2.91 6.89
N ILE A 97 -17.40 -3.08 6.98
CA ILE A 97 -16.81 -4.28 7.59
C ILE A 97 -16.80 -4.22 9.13
N GLY A 98 -17.00 -3.03 9.72
CA GLY A 98 -17.00 -2.84 11.17
C GLY A 98 -15.63 -3.04 11.81
N ALA A 99 -14.54 -2.81 11.07
CA ALA A 99 -13.19 -2.93 11.59
C ALA A 99 -12.83 -1.72 12.47
N PRO A 100 -12.16 -1.90 13.61
CA PRO A 100 -11.77 -0.81 14.51
C PRO A 100 -10.47 -0.12 14.05
N ILE A 101 -10.38 0.20 12.75
CA ILE A 101 -9.24 0.87 12.13
C ILE A 101 -9.69 2.15 11.45
N GLY A 102 -8.82 3.16 11.41
CA GLY A 102 -9.08 4.39 10.66
C GLY A 102 -8.82 4.21 9.15
N ALA A 103 -9.55 4.93 8.30
CA ALA A 103 -9.34 4.90 6.84
C ALA A 103 -7.97 5.46 6.41
N ASP A 104 -7.45 6.40 7.19
CA ASP A 104 -6.08 6.88 7.09
C ASP A 104 -5.07 5.74 7.18
N LYS A 105 -5.36 4.69 7.97
CA LYS A 105 -4.47 3.55 8.16
C LYS A 105 -4.33 2.64 6.93
N LEU A 106 -5.27 2.74 6.00
CA LEU A 106 -5.24 2.07 4.70
C LEU A 106 -4.87 3.01 3.55
N ALA A 107 -4.70 4.31 3.82
CA ALA A 107 -4.47 5.31 2.79
C ALA A 107 -3.01 5.36 2.30
N LEU A 108 -2.08 4.80 3.07
CA LEU A 108 -0.65 4.78 2.74
C LEU A 108 -0.11 3.35 2.70
N LEU A 109 0.27 2.92 1.49
CA LEU A 109 0.94 1.65 1.23
C LEU A 109 2.37 1.89 0.71
N LYS A 110 3.26 0.91 0.91
CA LYS A 110 4.63 0.93 0.39
C LYS A 110 4.88 -0.27 -0.52
N TYR A 111 5.34 -0.04 -1.73
CA TYR A 111 5.76 -1.10 -2.65
C TYR A 111 7.28 -1.27 -2.62
N ASP A 112 7.75 -2.46 -2.23
CA ASP A 112 9.17 -2.78 -2.17
C ASP A 112 9.74 -3.34 -3.48
N GLY A 113 8.91 -3.53 -4.51
CA GLY A 113 9.25 -4.22 -5.75
C GLY A 113 8.67 -5.65 -5.85
N LYS A 114 8.07 -6.16 -4.77
CA LYS A 114 7.45 -7.49 -4.71
C LYS A 114 6.15 -7.50 -3.90
N THR A 115 6.11 -6.76 -2.81
CA THR A 115 5.06 -6.79 -1.78
C THR A 115 4.54 -5.37 -1.55
N LEU A 116 3.22 -5.24 -1.30
CA LEU A 116 2.64 -4.00 -0.79
C LEU A 116 2.60 -4.08 0.74
N HIS A 117 3.06 -3.05 1.43
CA HIS A 117 3.02 -2.99 2.89
C HIS A 117 2.04 -1.92 3.32
N ALA A 118 1.07 -2.27 4.15
CA ALA A 118 0.20 -1.29 4.79
C ALA A 118 0.98 -0.60 5.92
N VAL A 119 1.54 0.57 5.63
CA VAL A 119 2.54 1.24 6.48
C VAL A 119 1.98 1.48 7.88
N ASP A 120 0.76 2.00 7.91
CA ASP A 120 0.06 2.38 9.11
C ASP A 120 -0.59 1.22 9.88
N LEU A 121 -0.63 0.02 9.30
CA LEU A 121 -1.02 -1.22 9.96
C LEU A 121 0.22 -2.03 10.37
N PHE A 122 1.16 -1.39 11.07
CA PHE A 122 2.41 -2.04 11.51
C PHE A 122 3.26 -2.60 10.36
N ASN A 123 3.27 -1.94 9.19
CA ASN A 123 3.90 -2.44 7.96
C ASN A 123 3.42 -3.86 7.60
N TYR A 124 2.12 -4.12 7.74
CA TYR A 124 1.58 -5.43 7.45
C TYR A 124 1.76 -5.79 5.95
N PRO A 125 2.39 -6.93 5.63
CA PRO A 125 2.68 -7.30 4.25
C PRO A 125 1.44 -7.85 3.53
N LEU A 126 1.19 -7.34 2.33
CA LEU A 126 0.25 -7.86 1.34
C LEU A 126 1.06 -8.50 0.22
N THR A 127 1.07 -9.83 0.18
CA THR A 127 1.83 -10.61 -0.80
C THR A 127 1.02 -10.83 -2.07
N ALA A 128 1.72 -11.01 -3.19
CA ALA A 128 1.05 -11.34 -4.45
C ALA A 128 0.11 -12.55 -4.32
N CYS A 129 -1.07 -12.40 -4.89
CA CYS A 129 -2.13 -13.39 -5.08
C CYS A 129 -2.84 -13.09 -6.42
#